data_AF-A0A8H3L975-F1
#
_entry.id   AF-A0A8H3L975-F1
#
_cell.length_a   1.000
_cell.length_b   1.000
_cell.length_c   1.000
_cell.angle_alpha   90.00
_cell.angle_beta   90.00
_cell.angle_gamma   90.00
#
_symmetry.space_group_name_H-M   'P 1'
#
loop_
_entity.id
_entity.type
_entity.pdbx_description
1 polymer ?
#
loop_
_entity_poly.entity_id
_entity_poly.type
_entity_poly.pdbx_seq_one_letter_code
_entity_poly.pdbx_strand_id
1 'polypeptide(L)'
;MSIIVDRTLKYTYGIEITRNWKEGDPMDRKENFEGIGPHIAIFKTTELNAEFCNESGMKLHGELIVDIPDIHLGLDREVEFSLIFGKMELVAKAKNVRNGKSYNTSFELDFNLINSVGFL
;
A
#
# COMPACT_ATOMS: atom_id res chain seq x y z
N MET A 1 12.95 -24.67 -19.35
CA MET A 1 11.90 -24.22 -18.41
C MET A 1 12.60 -23.77 -17.14
N SER A 2 12.50 -22.49 -16.77
CA SER A 2 13.17 -21.95 -15.57
C SER A 2 12.25 -22.13 -14.36
N ILE A 3 12.75 -22.72 -13.27
CA ILE A 3 12.02 -22.83 -12.00
C ILE A 3 12.65 -21.84 -11.02
N ILE A 4 11.85 -20.94 -10.45
CA ILE A 4 12.28 -20.05 -9.37
C ILE A 4 12.33 -20.89 -8.10
N VAL A 5 13.54 -21.11 -7.57
CA VAL A 5 13.77 -21.88 -6.35
C VAL A 5 13.54 -21.01 -5.12
N ASP A 6 14.08 -19.80 -5.13
CA ASP A 6 13.94 -18.79 -4.10
C ASP A 6 13.88 -17.39 -4.72
N ARG A 7 13.25 -16.45 -4.02
CA ARG A 7 13.19 -15.04 -4.46
C ARG A 7 13.26 -14.14 -3.24
N THR A 8 14.08 -13.11 -3.35
CA THR A 8 14.18 -12.06 -2.34
C THR A 8 13.62 -10.77 -2.93
N LEU A 9 12.77 -10.09 -2.16
CA LEU A 9 12.26 -8.78 -2.54
C LEU A 9 13.43 -7.80 -2.59
N LYS A 10 13.53 -7.05 -3.68
CA LYS A 10 14.58 -6.05 -3.88
C LYS A 10 14.38 -4.78 -3.04
N TYR A 11 13.15 -4.53 -2.62
CA TYR A 11 12.74 -3.28 -1.97
C TYR A 11 12.09 -3.53 -0.62
N THR A 12 12.30 -2.59 0.28
CA THR A 12 11.47 -2.35 1.46
C THR A 12 10.27 -1.51 1.04
N TYR A 13 9.08 -1.83 1.56
CA TYR A 13 7.84 -1.13 1.22
C TYR A 13 7.30 -0.36 2.43
N GLY A 14 6.94 0.90 2.20
CA GLY A 14 6.30 1.78 3.17
C GLY A 14 4.88 2.12 2.74
N ILE A 15 4.04 2.51 3.70
CA ILE A 15 2.64 2.89 3.44
C ILE A 15 2.36 4.20 4.16
N GLU A 16 1.73 5.12 3.45
CA GLU A 16 1.18 6.35 4.01
C GLU A 16 -0.32 6.38 3.75
N ILE A 17 -1.09 6.75 4.77
CA ILE A 17 -2.55 6.82 4.68
C ILE A 17 -2.94 8.27 4.90
N THR A 18 -3.47 8.91 3.86
CA THR A 18 -4.08 10.23 3.96
C THR A 18 -5.59 10.11 3.93
N ARG A 19 -6.27 10.81 4.84
CA ARG A 19 -7.73 10.86 4.92
C ARG A 19 -8.16 12.31 4.99
N ASN A 20 -9.00 12.73 4.06
CA ASN A 20 -9.64 14.04 4.19
C ASN A 20 -10.54 14.06 5.43
N TRP A 21 -10.45 15.15 6.18
CA TRP A 21 -11.40 15.46 7.23
C TRP A 21 -12.81 15.62 6.64
N LYS A 22 -13.83 15.07 7.30
CA LYS A 22 -15.24 15.25 6.93
C LYS A 22 -16.04 15.72 8.14
N GLU A 23 -17.17 16.37 7.89
CA GLU A 23 -18.08 16.84 8.95
C GLU A 23 -18.50 15.66 9.85
N GLY A 24 -18.10 15.70 11.12
CA GLY A 24 -18.23 14.60 12.09
C GLY A 24 -16.90 14.05 12.61
N ASP A 25 -15.79 14.32 11.91
CA ASP A 25 -14.45 13.96 12.39
C ASP A 25 -13.96 14.92 13.49
N PRO A 26 -13.13 14.46 14.45
CA PRO A 26 -12.50 15.31 15.46
C PRO A 26 -11.74 16.49 14.83
N MET A 27 -11.95 17.70 15.34
CA MET A 27 -11.43 18.94 14.74
C MET A 27 -9.89 19.02 14.78
N ASP A 28 -9.26 18.39 15.78
CA ASP A 28 -7.81 18.24 15.95
C ASP A 28 -7.15 17.39 14.85
N ARG A 29 -7.94 16.67 14.04
CA ARG A 29 -7.48 15.86 12.90
C ARG A 29 -7.70 16.53 11.55
N LYS A 30 -8.10 17.80 11.54
CA LYS A 30 -8.30 18.55 10.31
C LYS A 30 -6.96 18.98 9.73
N GLU A 31 -6.39 18.13 8.88
CA GLU A 31 -5.27 18.51 8.02
C GLU A 31 -5.79 19.14 6.73
N ASN A 32 -5.12 20.20 6.27
CA ASN A 32 -5.43 20.84 4.99
C ASN A 32 -4.84 19.99 3.85
N PHE A 33 -5.52 18.90 3.49
CA PHE A 33 -5.17 18.09 2.32
C PHE A 33 -6.21 18.31 1.22
N GLU A 34 -5.78 18.81 0.07
CA GLU A 34 -6.61 18.92 -1.14
C GLU A 34 -6.47 17.63 -1.96
N GLY A 35 -7.32 16.63 -1.68
CA GLY A 35 -7.34 15.35 -2.40
C GLY A 35 -8.75 14.76 -2.53
N ILE A 36 -8.95 13.75 -3.38
CA ILE A 36 -10.25 13.09 -3.59
C ILE A 36 -10.25 11.76 -2.84
N GLY A 37 -10.71 11.79 -1.58
CA GLY A 37 -10.97 10.58 -0.79
C GLY A 37 -9.76 10.06 0.00
N PRO A 38 -9.91 8.91 0.68
CA PRO A 38 -8.79 8.21 1.31
C PRO A 38 -7.78 7.71 0.26
N HIS A 39 -6.54 8.19 0.33
CA HIS A 39 -5.44 7.70 -0.47
C HIS A 39 -4.53 6.84 0.42
N ILE A 40 -4.23 5.63 -0.04
CA ILE A 40 -3.17 4.81 0.53
C ILE A 40 -2.01 4.86 -0.48
N ALA A 41 -0.99 5.64 -0.15
CA ALA A 41 0.22 5.74 -0.94
C ALA A 41 1.18 4.62 -0.53
N ILE A 42 1.75 3.93 -1.51
CA ILE A 42 2.66 2.81 -1.32
C ILE A 42 4.02 3.28 -1.81
N PHE A 43 5.00 3.29 -0.92
CA PHE A 43 6.37 3.68 -1.19
C PHE A 43 7.27 2.46 -1.26
N LYS A 44 8.40 2.61 -1.95
CA LYS A 44 9.45 1.61 -1.98
C LYS A 44 10.83 2.26 -1.89
N THR A 45 11.77 1.56 -1.28
CA THR A 45 13.18 1.96 -1.20
C THR A 45 14.08 0.72 -1.26
N THR A 46 15.33 0.90 -1.66
CA THR A 46 16.37 -0.14 -1.54
C THR A 46 17.00 -0.18 -0.15
N GLU A 47 16.74 0.83 0.69
CA GLU A 47 17.22 0.88 2.07
C GLU A 47 16.46 -0.12 2.94
N LEU A 48 17.18 -1.01 3.62
CA LEU A 48 16.59 -2.07 4.44
C LEU A 48 16.03 -1.55 5.78
N ASN A 49 16.54 -0.42 6.26
CA ASN A 49 16.24 0.13 7.59
C ASN A 49 15.49 1.46 7.52
N ALA A 50 14.78 1.73 6.42
CA ALA A 50 14.00 2.96 6.31
C ALA A 50 12.77 2.92 7.23
N GLU A 51 12.54 4.00 7.97
CA GLU A 51 11.46 4.10 8.95
C GLU A 51 10.29 4.96 8.46
N PHE A 52 10.59 6.03 7.69
CA PHE A 52 9.61 7.01 7.24
C PHE A 52 9.53 7.13 5.71
N CYS A 53 8.33 7.42 5.20
CA CYS A 53 8.07 7.59 3.76
C CYS A 53 8.75 8.83 3.14
N ASN A 54 9.18 9.79 3.95
CA ASN A 54 9.87 11.01 3.53
C ASN A 54 11.41 10.90 3.53
N GLU A 55 11.96 9.72 3.82
CA GLU A 55 13.40 9.49 3.83
C GLU A 55 14.02 9.49 2.42
N SER A 56 15.32 9.79 2.36
CA SER A 56 16.07 9.74 1.10
C SER A 56 16.06 8.32 0.53
N GLY A 57 15.76 8.20 -0.77
CA GLY A 57 15.67 6.90 -1.45
C GLY A 57 14.26 6.29 -1.46
N MET A 58 13.32 6.78 -0.64
CA MET A 58 11.91 6.43 -0.77
C MET A 58 11.31 7.01 -2.05
N LYS A 59 10.59 6.16 -2.78
CA LYS A 59 9.91 6.52 -4.03
C LYS A 59 8.47 6.04 -3.99
N LEU A 60 7.55 6.90 -4.40
CA LEU A 60 6.15 6.51 -4.61
C LEU A 60 6.11 5.39 -5.66
N HIS A 61 5.60 4.23 -5.26
CA HIS A 61 5.41 3.10 -6.13
C HIS A 61 4.03 3.13 -6.79
N GLY A 62 3.03 3.60 -6.05
CA GLY A 62 1.67 3.81 -6.55
C GLY A 62 0.71 4.12 -5.42
N GLU A 63 -0.56 4.26 -5.79
CA GLU A 63 -1.62 4.67 -4.88
C GLU A 63 -2.82 3.73 -5.00
N LEU A 64 -3.50 3.53 -3.87
CA LEU A 64 -4.80 2.88 -3.81
C LEU A 64 -5.82 3.91 -3.29
N ILE A 65 -6.77 4.27 -4.13
CA ILE A 65 -7.90 5.12 -3.76
C ILE A 65 -9.00 4.23 -3.19
N VAL A 66 -9.42 4.52 -1.96
CA VAL A 66 -10.44 3.75 -1.24
C VAL A 66 -11.61 4.65 -0.97
N ASP A 67 -12.81 4.29 -1.43
CA ASP A 67 -14.00 5.04 -1.06
C ASP A 67 -14.55 4.57 0.31
N ILE A 68 -14.60 5.50 1.27
CA ILE A 68 -15.11 5.30 2.63
C ILE A 68 -16.23 6.33 2.88
N PRO A 69 -17.48 6.00 2.51
CA PRO A 69 -18.62 6.91 2.60
C PRO A 69 -19.23 6.99 4.01
N ASP A 70 -18.80 6.16 4.97
CA ASP A 70 -19.40 6.03 6.31
C ASP A 70 -18.97 7.15 7.29
N ILE A 71 -19.05 8.41 6.85
CA ILE A 71 -18.44 9.59 7.48
C ILE A 71 -18.90 9.82 8.93
N HIS A 72 -20.13 9.42 9.25
CA HIS A 72 -20.74 9.59 10.57
C HIS A 72 -20.09 8.75 11.68
N LEU A 73 -19.23 7.79 11.32
CA LEU A 73 -18.59 6.90 12.27
C LEU A 73 -17.24 7.44 12.79
N GLY A 74 -16.72 8.54 12.24
CA GLY A 74 -15.49 9.16 12.70
C GLY A 74 -14.32 8.16 12.76
N LEU A 75 -13.89 7.81 13.99
CA LEU A 75 -12.80 6.87 14.28
C LEU A 75 -13.17 5.40 14.09
N ASP A 76 -14.46 5.06 14.10
CA ASP A 76 -14.96 3.69 13.92
C ASP A 76 -15.01 3.28 12.44
N ARG A 77 -14.41 4.08 11.56
CA ARG A 77 -14.19 3.79 10.13
C ARG A 77 -12.96 2.90 9.96
N GLU A 78 -13.18 1.62 10.23
CA GLU A 78 -12.16 0.58 10.10
C GLU A 78 -11.96 0.14 8.65
N VAL A 79 -10.70 0.14 8.21
CA VAL A 79 -10.27 -0.37 6.90
C VAL A 79 -9.19 -1.40 7.14
N GLU A 80 -9.42 -2.61 6.66
CA GLU A 80 -8.41 -3.65 6.59
C GLU A 80 -7.56 -3.40 5.35
N PHE A 81 -6.26 -3.13 5.56
CA PHE A 81 -5.29 -3.02 4.48
C PHE A 81 -4.44 -4.27 4.40
N SER A 82 -4.13 -4.71 3.18
CA SER A 82 -3.28 -5.86 2.91
C SER A 82 -2.31 -5.55 1.79
N LEU A 83 -1.04 -5.88 2.01
CA LEU A 83 -0.01 -5.88 0.99
C LEU A 83 0.39 -7.33 0.70
N ILE A 84 0.09 -7.81 -0.51
CA ILE A 84 0.18 -9.22 -0.88
C ILE A 84 1.28 -9.39 -1.93
N PHE A 85 2.29 -10.20 -1.62
CA PHE A 85 3.40 -10.50 -2.52
C PHE A 85 3.09 -11.75 -3.35
N GLY A 86 2.40 -11.55 -4.47
CA GLY A 86 2.09 -12.58 -5.47
C GLY A 86 3.34 -13.06 -6.21
N LYS A 87 3.18 -13.96 -7.20
CA LYS A 87 4.32 -14.54 -7.96
C LYS A 87 5.05 -13.52 -8.85
N MET A 88 4.30 -12.61 -9.47
CA MET A 88 4.84 -11.60 -10.38
C MET A 88 4.37 -10.19 -10.02
N GLU A 89 3.49 -10.07 -9.02
CA GLU A 89 2.84 -8.81 -8.69
C GLU A 89 2.76 -8.57 -7.19
N LEU A 90 2.79 -7.30 -6.83
CA LEU A 90 2.48 -6.76 -5.53
C LEU A 90 1.04 -6.27 -5.58
N VAL A 91 0.16 -6.86 -4.79
CA VAL A 91 -1.24 -6.44 -4.73
C VAL A 91 -1.45 -5.67 -3.45
N ALA A 92 -1.84 -4.40 -3.57
CA ALA A 92 -2.34 -3.62 -2.46
C ALA A 92 -3.87 -3.72 -2.45
N LYS A 93 -4.43 -4.10 -1.31
CA LYS A 93 -5.87 -4.27 -1.13
C LYS A 93 -6.33 -3.52 0.10
N ALA A 94 -7.48 -2.88 0.00
CA ALA A 94 -8.19 -2.29 1.12
C ALA A 94 -9.61 -2.83 1.16
N LYS A 95 -10.11 -3.13 2.35
CA LYS A 95 -11.48 -3.59 2.56
C LYS A 95 -12.11 -2.75 3.66
N ASN A 96 -13.24 -2.13 3.36
CA ASN A 96 -14.08 -1.52 4.37
C ASN A 96 -14.72 -2.65 5.18
N VAL A 97 -14.45 -2.70 6.48
CA VAL A 97 -14.85 -3.82 7.35
C VAL A 97 -16.38 -3.86 7.54
N ARG A 98 -17.05 -2.71 7.46
CA ARG A 98 -18.49 -2.57 7.69
C ARG A 98 -19.32 -3.09 6.52
N ASN A 99 -19.05 -2.59 5.33
CA ASN A 99 -19.84 -2.93 4.13
C ASN A 99 -19.20 -4.06 3.29
N GLY A 100 -17.97 -4.47 3.62
CA GLY A 100 -17.23 -5.52 2.92
C GLY A 100 -16.67 -5.12 1.56
N LYS A 101 -16.91 -3.88 1.10
CA LYS A 101 -16.45 -3.38 -0.19
C LYS A 101 -14.92 -3.37 -0.21
N SER A 102 -14.36 -4.00 -1.24
CA SER A 102 -12.93 -4.17 -1.42
C SER A 102 -12.44 -3.37 -2.62
N TYR A 103 -11.25 -2.80 -2.49
CA TYR A 103 -10.54 -2.04 -3.50
C TYR A 103 -9.15 -2.65 -3.61
N ASN A 104 -8.61 -2.74 -4.83
CA ASN A 104 -7.26 -3.23 -5.03
C ASN A 104 -6.56 -2.52 -6.19
N THR A 105 -5.25 -2.62 -6.17
CA THR A 105 -4.37 -2.25 -7.27
C THR A 105 -3.18 -3.21 -7.27
N SER A 106 -2.62 -3.46 -8.45
CA SER A 106 -1.50 -4.38 -8.64
C SER A 106 -0.33 -3.67 -9.29
N PHE A 107 0.87 -4.02 -8.85
CA PHE A 107 2.13 -3.53 -9.41
C PHE A 107 3.02 -4.70 -9.78
N GLU A 108 3.82 -4.58 -10.83
CA GLU A 108 4.81 -5.60 -11.17
C GLU A 108 5.92 -5.65 -10.11
N LEU A 109 6.26 -6.87 -9.67
CA LEU A 109 7.36 -7.10 -8.74
C LEU A 109 8.67 -7.26 -9.50
N ASP A 110 9.66 -6.44 -9.13
CA ASP A 110 11.05 -6.60 -9.53
C ASP A 110 11.76 -7.49 -8.50
N PHE A 111 12.32 -8.62 -8.97
CA PHE A 111 12.98 -9.60 -8.13
C PHE A 111 14.48 -9.62 -8.40
N ASN A 112 15.28 -9.78 -7.34
CA ASN A 112 16.62 -10.29 -7.51
C ASN A 112 16.51 -11.81 -7.73
N LEU A 113 16.75 -12.27 -8.96
CA LEU A 113 16.83 -13.70 -9.27
C LEU A 113 18.09 -14.26 -8.62
N ILE A 114 17.93 -14.88 -7.46
CA ILE A 114 18.98 -15.68 -6.83
C ILE A 114 18.72 -17.11 -7.32
N ASN A 115 19.67 -17.67 -8.08
CA ASN A 115 19.67 -19.06 -8.58
C ASN A 115 18.63 -19.41 -9.66
N SER A 116 18.91 -19.04 -10.92
CA SER A 116 18.32 -19.76 -12.06
C SER A 116 19.11 -21.04 -12.32
N VAL A 117 18.60 -22.19 -11.86
CA VAL A 117 19.11 -23.50 -12.29
C VAL A 117 18.60 -23.78 -13.71
N GLY A 118 19.49 -23.70 -14.70
CA GLY A 118 19.21 -24.08 -16.07
C GLY A 118 19.21 -25.60 -16.23
N PHE A 119 18.14 -26.17 -16.79
CA PHE A 119 18.18 -27.52 -17.33
C PHE A 119 18.64 -27.45 -18.80
N LEU A 120 19.69 -28.23 -19.12
CA LEU A 120 20.15 -28.51 -20.49
C LEU A 120 19.11 -29.35 -21.25
#